data_AF-A0A945PYP5-F1
#
_entry.id   AF-A0A945PYP5-F1
#
_cell.length_a   1.000
_cell.length_b   1.000
_cell.length_c   1.000
_cell.angle_alpha   90.00
_cell.angle_beta   90.00
_cell.angle_gamma   90.00
#
_symmetry.space_group_name_H-M   'P 1'
#
loop_
_entity.id
_entity.type
_entity.pdbx_description
1 polymer ?
#
loop_
_entity_poly.entity_id
_entity_poly.type
_entity_poly.pdbx_seq_one_letter_code
_entity_poly.pdbx_strand_id
1 'polypeptide(L)' 'MIGDTQGIQAYPELGYQIEKEISEEVIEAFSNLVEMGFTPQMVKGNT' A
#
# COMPACT_ATOMS: atom_id res chain seq x y z
N MET A 1 -3.34 -0.59 8.81
CA MET A 1 -1.93 -1.02 8.93
C MET A 1 -1.28 -0.90 7.54
N ILE A 2 0.04 -0.74 7.41
CA ILE A 2 0.74 -0.49 6.12
C ILE A 2 0.36 -1.51 5.01
N GLY A 3 0.14 -2.77 5.37
CA GLY A 3 -0.36 -3.80 4.45
C GLY A 3 -1.76 -3.52 3.89
N ASP A 4 -2.66 -2.91 4.67
CA ASP A 4 -3.97 -2.47 4.19
C ASP A 4 -3.83 -1.35 3.16
N THR A 5 -2.92 -0.40 3.40
CA THR A 5 -2.64 0.70 2.46
C THR A 5 -2.03 0.20 1.16
N GLN A 6 -1.11 -0.77 1.23
CA GLN A 6 -0.59 -1.46 0.05
C GLN A 6 -1.70 -2.22 -0.70
N GLY A 7 -2.60 -2.88 0.03
CA GLY A 7 -3.74 -3.59 -0.57
C GLY A 7 -4.70 -2.68 -1.31
N ILE A 8 -4.96 -1.46 -0.82
CA ILE A 8 -5.80 -0.47 -1.51
C ILE A 8 -5.21 -0.11 -2.89
N GLN A 9 -3.88 -0.15 -3.05
CA GLN A 9 -3.21 0.09 -4.34
C GLN A 9 -3.14 -1.16 -5.21
N ALA A 10 -2.81 -2.33 -4.64
CA ALA A 10 -2.55 -3.56 -5.40
C ALA A 10 -3.82 -4.35 -5.78
N TYR A 11 -4.86 -4.34 -4.95
CA TYR A 11 -6.07 -5.14 -5.18
C TYR A 11 -6.96 -4.66 -6.32
N PRO A 12 -7.01 -3.36 -6.66
CA PRO A 12 -7.62 -2.92 -7.91
C PRO A 12 -7.02 -3.56 -9.15
N GLU A 13 -5.69 -3.67 -9.24
CA GLU A 13 -5.00 -4.28 -10.39
C GLU A 13 -5.33 -5.78 -10.53
N LEU A 14 -5.61 -6.45 -9.42
CA LEU A 14 -5.98 -7.87 -9.38
C LEU A 14 -7.48 -8.11 -9.56
N GLY A 15 -8.29 -7.05 -9.71
CA GLY A 15 -9.75 -7.14 -9.86
C GLY A 15 -10.49 -7.51 -8.56
N TYR A 16 -9.81 -7.50 -7.41
CA TYR A 16 -10.42 -7.78 -6.10
C TYR A 16 -11.11 -6.55 -5.50
N GLN A 17 -10.79 -5.35 -5.98
CA GLN A 17 -11.36 -4.11 -5.50
C GLN A 17 -11.57 -3.11 -6.65
N ILE A 18 -12.46 -2.15 -6.47
CA ILE A 18 -12.64 -1.02 -7.40
C ILE A 18 -11.51 -0.01 -7.13
N GLU A 19 -10.93 0.54 -8.20
CA GLU A 19 -9.94 1.62 -8.12
C GLU A 19 -10.54 2.85 -7.40
N LYS A 20 -9.80 3.40 -6.46
CA LYS A 20 -10.18 4.58 -5.70
C LYS A 20 -9.02 5.55 -5.67
N GLU A 21 -9.34 6.83 -5.82
CA GLU A 21 -8.38 7.89 -5.60
C GLU A 21 -7.98 7.91 -4.12
N ILE A 22 -6.67 7.82 -3.87
CA ILE A 22 -6.08 7.91 -2.54
C ILE A 22 -5.55 9.34 -2.39
N SER A 23 -5.84 10.00 -1.27
CA SER A 23 -5.32 11.35 -1.05
C SER A 23 -3.79 11.36 -1.00
N GLU A 24 -3.20 12.44 -1.52
CA GLU A 24 -1.74 12.61 -1.58
C GLU A 24 -1.09 12.48 -0.20
N GLU A 25 -1.71 13.04 0.84
CA GLU A 25 -1.24 12.93 2.23
C GLU A 25 -1.11 11.47 2.71
N VAL A 26 -2.03 10.59 2.30
CA VAL A 26 -1.99 9.17 2.67
C VAL A 26 -0.89 8.43 1.91
N ILE A 27 -0.64 8.79 0.66
CA ILE A 27 0.45 8.24 -0.16
C ILE A 27 1.80 8.67 0.43
N GLU A 28 1.93 9.93 0.83
CA GLU A 28 3.13 10.48 1.45
C GLU A 28 3.41 9.81 2.80
N ALA A 29 2.41 9.70 3.67
CA ALA A 29 2.54 9.01 4.96
C ALA A 29 2.95 7.55 4.78
N PHE A 30 2.40 6.85 3.80
CA PHE A 30 2.80 5.48 3.46
C PHE A 30 4.27 5.42 3.01
N SER A 31 4.67 6.30 2.10
CA SER A 31 6.04 6.35 1.57
C SER A 31 7.06 6.60 2.69
N ASN A 32 6.80 7.56 3.57
CA ASN A 32 7.63 7.84 4.73
C ASN A 32 7.80 6.62 5.65
N LEU A 33 6.72 5.88 5.90
CA LEU A 33 6.77 4.67 6.73
C LEU A 33 7.60 3.55 6.08
N VAL A 34 7.52 3.41 4.75
CA VAL A 34 8.35 2.45 4.00
C VAL A 34 9.82 2.84 4.06
N GLU A 35 10.15 4.11 3.85
CA GLU A 35 11.52 4.63 3.94
C GLU A 35 12.13 4.47 5.34
N MET A 36 11.33 4.64 6.38
CA MET A 36 11.72 4.39 7.77
C MET A 36 11.87 2.90 8.12
N GLY A 37 11.57 1.99 7.18
CA GLY A 37 11.75 0.54 7.35
C GLY A 37 10.59 -0.19 8.03
N PHE A 38 9.40 0.41 8.15
CA PHE A 38 8.21 -0.23 8.70
C PHE A 38 7.54 -1.21 7.71
N THR A 39 8.33 -2.07 7.09
CA THR A 39 7.90 -3.07 6.10
C THR A 39 7.57 -4.49 6.62
N PRO A 40 7.64 -4.87 7.92
CA PRO A 40 7.36 -6.25 8.35
C PRO A 40 5.98 -6.80 7.97
N GLN A 41 4.98 -5.91 7.85
CA GLN A 41 3.59 -6.26 7.51
C GLN A 41 3.25 -6.03 6.02
N MET A 42 4.24 -5.63 5.20
CA MET A 42 4.04 -5.51 3.76
C MET A 42 4.00 -6.90 3.13
N VAL A 43 3.15 -7.06 2.11
CA VAL A 43 3.16 -8.27 1.31
C VAL A 43 4.47 -8.30 0.54
N LYS A 44 5.40 -9.18 0.94
CA LYS A 44 6.64 -9.42 0.20
C LYS A 44 6.27 -10.18 -1.08
N GLY A 45 6.46 -9.55 -2.23
CA GLY A 45 6.41 -10.25 -3.51
C GLY A 45 7.51 -11.32 -3.53
N ASN A 46 7.13 -12.59 -3.60
CA ASN A 46 8.07 -13.68 -3.90
C ASN A 46 8.24 -13.77 -5.43
N THR A 47 8.87 -12.78 -6.07
CA THR A 47 9.70 -12.90 -7.30
C THR A 47 10.17 -11.53 -7.77
#